data_AF-A0A930TB56-F1
#
_entry.id   AF-A0A930TB56-F1
#
_cell.length_a   1.000
_cell.length_b   1.000
_cell.length_c   1.000
_cell.angle_alpha   90.00
_cell.angle_beta   90.00
_cell.angle_gamma   90.00
#
_symmetry.space_group_name_H-M   'P 1'
#
loop_
_entity.id
_entity.type
_entity.pdbx_description
1 polymer ?
#
loop_
_entity_poly.entity_id
_entity_poly.type
_entity_poly.pdbx_seq_one_letter_code
_entity_poly.pdbx_strand_id
1 'polypeptide(L)'
;MTLKPLLNPCEKFLKTSQYQWTITKIAQKQTRGTLISWEDAKQMADCKILIATRKGKFYQGDLEQFCHWAALVAKHEIQRMVIAEKAKQSCCQSLDRNLPGTDFSLSEAIADPYNLFDSLEYADLVLKAVESIVELDKSHPECGYLRLWEGLKQGKTQSQIAAELGVKQPEISKRRQQMIQQIAQNLGLFCRRSDTQS
;
A
#
# COMPACT_ATOMS: atom_id res chain seq x y z
N MET A 1 -19.16 -48.87 -8.21
CA MET A 1 -18.68 -48.67 -9.60
C MET A 1 -17.48 -47.75 -9.56
N THR A 2 -16.29 -48.30 -9.75
CA THR A 2 -15.01 -47.59 -9.70
C THR A 2 -14.77 -46.80 -10.99
N LEU A 3 -14.97 -45.47 -10.95
CA LEU A 3 -14.45 -44.55 -11.96
C LEU A 3 -12.92 -44.45 -11.78
N LYS A 4 -12.17 -45.28 -12.52
CA LYS A 4 -10.75 -45.00 -12.76
C LYS A 4 -10.68 -43.63 -13.42
N PRO A 5 -9.93 -42.64 -12.89
CA PRO A 5 -9.63 -41.46 -13.69
C PRO A 5 -8.79 -41.98 -14.86
N LEU A 6 -9.34 -41.91 -16.08
CA LEU A 6 -8.58 -42.13 -17.29
C LEU A 6 -7.44 -41.11 -17.25
N LEU A 7 -6.24 -41.56 -16.86
CA LEU A 7 -5.01 -40.78 -17.01
C LEU A 7 -5.03 -40.24 -18.43
N ASN A 8 -5.11 -38.92 -18.57
CA ASN A 8 -5.01 -38.28 -19.87
C ASN A 8 -3.72 -38.80 -20.52
N PRO A 9 -3.75 -39.40 -21.74
CA PRO A 9 -2.57 -39.98 -22.38
C PRO A 9 -1.35 -39.06 -22.36
N CYS A 10 -1.59 -37.74 -22.40
CA CYS A 10 -0.59 -36.69 -22.36
C CYS A 10 0.15 -36.58 -21.02
N GLU A 11 -0.41 -37.04 -19.89
CA GLU A 11 0.31 -37.07 -18.61
C GLU A 11 1.53 -38.01 -18.64
N LYS A 12 1.55 -38.99 -19.56
CA LYS A 12 2.71 -39.86 -19.78
C LYS A 12 3.90 -39.07 -20.35
N PHE A 13 3.63 -38.07 -21.20
CA PHE A 13 4.68 -37.26 -21.83
C PHE A 13 5.43 -36.37 -20.82
N LEU A 14 4.77 -35.98 -19.71
CA LEU A 14 5.39 -35.18 -18.65
C LEU A 14 6.55 -35.89 -17.93
N LYS A 15 6.56 -37.22 -17.98
CA LYS A 15 7.61 -38.04 -17.35
C LYS A 15 8.80 -38.30 -18.29
N THR A 16 8.69 -37.91 -19.56
CA THR A 16 9.74 -38.20 -20.55
C THR A 16 10.94 -37.27 -20.35
N SER A 17 12.15 -37.82 -20.52
CA SER A 17 13.40 -37.06 -20.43
C SER A 17 13.46 -35.89 -21.41
N GLN A 18 12.90 -36.04 -22.62
CA GLN A 18 12.82 -34.97 -23.63
C GLN A 18 12.01 -33.77 -23.14
N TYR A 19 10.86 -34.02 -22.51
CA TYR A 19 10.03 -32.98 -21.89
C TYR A 19 10.81 -32.30 -20.76
N GLN A 20 11.32 -33.09 -19.81
CA GLN A 20 12.03 -32.57 -18.63
C GLN A 20 13.24 -31.71 -19.04
N TRP A 21 14.01 -32.15 -20.02
CA TRP A 21 15.14 -31.40 -20.56
C TRP A 21 14.70 -30.09 -21.23
N THR A 22 13.64 -30.13 -22.06
CA THR A 22 13.11 -28.95 -22.76
C THR A 22 12.66 -27.87 -21.77
N ILE A 23 11.85 -28.23 -20.78
CA ILE A 23 11.34 -27.25 -19.80
C ILE A 23 12.47 -26.71 -18.93
N THR A 24 13.42 -27.56 -18.52
CA THR A 24 14.60 -27.13 -17.74
C THR A 24 15.43 -26.10 -18.52
N LYS A 25 15.71 -26.34 -19.81
CA LYS A 25 16.45 -25.39 -20.65
C LYS A 25 15.73 -24.05 -20.80
N ILE A 26 14.40 -24.08 -20.95
CA ILE A 26 13.59 -22.86 -21.03
C ILE A 26 13.65 -22.10 -19.71
N ALA A 27 13.47 -22.78 -18.58
CA ALA A 27 13.52 -22.14 -17.26
C ALA A 27 14.86 -21.46 -17.02
N GLN A 28 15.96 -22.19 -17.18
CA GLN A 28 17.32 -21.63 -17.03
C GLN A 28 17.57 -20.43 -17.94
N LYS A 29 17.10 -20.48 -19.19
CA LYS A 29 17.28 -19.38 -20.15
C LYS A 29 16.46 -18.15 -19.78
N GLN A 30 15.20 -18.33 -19.37
CA GLN A 30 14.26 -17.22 -19.12
C GLN A 30 14.49 -16.56 -17.75
N THR A 31 15.00 -17.30 -16.76
CA THR A 31 15.30 -16.74 -15.43
C THR A 31 16.74 -16.23 -15.28
N ARG A 32 17.61 -16.41 -16.29
CA ARG A 32 18.98 -15.92 -16.22
C ARG A 32 19.03 -14.41 -15.98
N GLY A 33 19.69 -14.01 -14.89
CA GLY A 33 19.81 -12.60 -14.50
C GLY A 33 18.54 -12.01 -13.91
N THR A 34 17.59 -12.84 -13.47
CA THR A 34 16.43 -12.41 -12.68
C THR A 34 16.56 -12.92 -11.24
N LEU A 35 15.71 -12.43 -10.34
CA LEU A 35 15.65 -12.89 -8.94
C LEU A 35 14.81 -14.16 -8.77
N ILE A 36 14.27 -14.73 -9.84
CA ILE A 36 13.48 -15.95 -9.80
C ILE A 36 14.40 -17.16 -9.97
N SER A 37 14.35 -18.11 -9.04
CA SER A 37 15.04 -19.39 -9.18
C SER A 37 14.52 -20.14 -10.42
N TRP A 38 15.42 -20.77 -11.18
CA TRP A 38 15.02 -21.55 -12.35
C TRP A 38 14.23 -22.79 -11.96
N GLU A 39 14.46 -23.34 -10.76
CA GLU A 39 13.72 -24.45 -10.18
C GLU A 39 12.26 -24.07 -9.92
N ASP A 40 12.03 -22.92 -9.28
CA ASP A 40 10.67 -22.41 -9.01
C ASP A 40 9.91 -22.11 -10.31
N ALA A 41 10.59 -21.46 -11.26
CA ALA A 41 10.03 -21.17 -12.57
C ALA A 41 9.66 -22.46 -13.34
N LYS A 42 10.53 -23.48 -13.28
CA LYS A 42 10.27 -24.79 -13.87
C LYS A 42 9.06 -25.45 -13.21
N GLN A 43 9.00 -25.50 -11.88
CA GLN A 43 7.90 -26.10 -11.14
C GLN A 43 6.56 -25.43 -11.47
N MET A 44 6.54 -24.10 -11.57
CA MET A 44 5.34 -23.37 -11.95
C MET A 44 4.90 -23.64 -13.39
N ALA A 45 5.84 -23.72 -14.33
CA ALA A 45 5.56 -24.14 -15.69
C ALA A 45 4.98 -25.56 -15.75
N ASP A 46 5.59 -26.52 -15.04
CA ASP A 46 5.12 -27.91 -14.95
C ASP A 46 3.68 -27.98 -14.40
N CYS A 47 3.40 -27.26 -13.31
CA CYS A 47 2.05 -27.13 -12.74
C CYS A 47 1.06 -26.57 -13.78
N LYS A 48 1.45 -25.52 -14.50
CA LYS A 48 0.60 -24.87 -15.51
C LYS A 48 0.29 -25.80 -16.67
N ILE A 49 1.29 -26.52 -17.17
CA ILE A 49 1.16 -27.48 -18.27
C ILE A 49 0.26 -28.64 -17.82
N LEU A 50 0.50 -29.23 -16.65
CA LEU A 50 -0.34 -30.30 -16.10
C LEU A 50 -1.81 -29.88 -15.99
N ILE A 51 -2.08 -28.69 -15.44
CA ILE A 51 -3.43 -28.14 -15.35
C ILE A 51 -4.04 -27.94 -16.75
N ALA A 52 -3.28 -27.39 -17.70
CA ALA A 52 -3.76 -27.18 -19.06
C ALA A 52 -4.07 -28.51 -19.77
N THR A 53 -3.23 -29.53 -19.59
CA THR A 53 -3.45 -30.89 -20.10
C THR A 53 -4.71 -31.51 -19.49
N ARG A 54 -4.90 -31.42 -18.17
CA ARG A 54 -6.13 -31.90 -17.50
C ARG A 54 -7.39 -31.18 -17.96
N LYS A 55 -7.27 -29.92 -18.37
CA LYS A 55 -8.36 -29.13 -18.99
C LYS A 55 -8.56 -29.42 -20.48
N GLY A 56 -7.85 -30.39 -21.05
CA GLY A 56 -7.97 -30.75 -22.48
C GLY A 56 -7.41 -29.70 -23.43
N LYS A 57 -6.52 -28.80 -22.98
CA LYS A 57 -5.91 -27.77 -23.85
C LYS A 57 -4.92 -28.35 -24.87
N PHE A 58 -4.49 -29.58 -24.66
CA PHE A 58 -3.78 -30.39 -25.63
C PHE A 58 -4.55 -31.71 -25.75
N TYR A 59 -5.07 -32.01 -26.95
CA TYR A 59 -6.01 -33.10 -27.17
C TYR A 59 -5.49 -34.14 -28.18
N GLN A 60 -4.51 -33.79 -29.02
CA GLN A 60 -3.96 -34.69 -30.02
C GLN A 60 -2.53 -34.30 -30.34
N GLY A 61 -1.70 -35.32 -30.55
CA GLY A 61 -0.35 -35.19 -31.07
C GLY A 61 0.60 -36.20 -30.48
N ASP A 62 1.76 -36.32 -31.11
CA ASP A 62 2.87 -37.11 -30.60
C ASP A 62 3.64 -36.36 -29.50
N LEU A 63 4.68 -37.02 -28.97
CA LEU A 63 5.54 -36.47 -27.94
C LEU A 63 6.24 -35.17 -28.39
N GLU A 64 6.60 -35.05 -29.67
CA GLU A 64 7.31 -33.88 -30.19
C GLU A 64 6.37 -32.67 -30.26
N GLN A 65 5.16 -32.85 -30.77
CA GLN A 65 4.11 -31.83 -30.77
C GLN A 65 3.74 -31.41 -29.34
N PHE A 66 3.67 -32.37 -28.42
CA PHE A 66 3.46 -32.07 -27.01
C PHE A 66 4.60 -31.23 -26.42
N CYS A 67 5.86 -31.60 -26.68
CA CYS A 67 7.02 -30.86 -26.19
C CYS A 67 7.06 -29.43 -26.76
N HIS A 68 6.71 -29.26 -28.04
CA HIS A 68 6.64 -27.93 -28.66
C HIS A 68 5.53 -27.06 -28.03
N TRP A 69 4.34 -27.62 -27.86
CA TRP A 69 3.24 -26.94 -27.19
C TRP A 69 3.58 -26.59 -25.73
N ALA A 70 4.13 -27.55 -24.98
CA ALA A 70 4.55 -27.35 -23.60
C ALA A 70 5.65 -26.28 -23.47
N ALA A 71 6.59 -26.25 -24.42
CA ALA A 71 7.63 -25.22 -24.48
C ALA A 71 7.03 -23.80 -24.61
N LEU A 72 6.00 -23.64 -25.46
CA LEU A 72 5.29 -22.36 -25.60
C LEU A 72 4.56 -21.97 -24.31
N VAL A 73 3.87 -22.92 -23.66
CA VAL A 73 3.17 -22.67 -22.39
C VAL A 73 4.16 -22.29 -21.29
N ALA A 74 5.24 -23.05 -21.14
CA ALA A 74 6.28 -22.79 -20.15
C ALA A 74 6.93 -21.42 -20.36
N LYS A 75 7.31 -21.09 -21.60
CA LYS A 75 7.92 -19.80 -21.92
C LYS A 75 7.02 -18.64 -21.48
N HIS A 76 5.74 -18.67 -21.84
CA HIS A 76 4.80 -17.61 -21.46
C HIS A 76 4.59 -17.52 -19.95
N GLU A 77 4.45 -18.67 -19.28
CA GLU A 77 4.23 -18.70 -17.83
C GLU A 77 5.44 -18.13 -17.07
N ILE A 78 6.66 -18.51 -17.46
CA ILE A 78 7.89 -18.02 -16.82
C ILE A 78 8.11 -16.54 -17.12
N GLN A 79 7.87 -16.09 -18.36
CA GLN A 79 7.94 -14.67 -18.70
C GLN A 79 6.96 -13.83 -17.88
N ARG A 80 5.72 -14.33 -17.70
CA ARG A 80 4.72 -13.69 -16.85
C ARG A 80 5.22 -13.55 -15.41
N MET A 81 5.83 -14.59 -14.84
CA MET A 81 6.42 -14.53 -13.49
C MET A 81 7.54 -13.49 -13.41
N VAL A 82 8.48 -13.50 -14.35
CA VAL A 82 9.61 -12.55 -14.39
C VAL A 82 9.11 -11.11 -14.48
N ILE A 83 8.11 -10.84 -15.32
CA ILE A 83 7.53 -9.50 -15.45
C ILE A 83 6.83 -9.08 -14.15
N ALA A 84 6.03 -9.96 -13.54
CA ALA A 84 5.33 -9.68 -12.30
C ALA A 84 6.32 -9.39 -11.15
N GLU A 85 7.40 -10.15 -11.06
CA GLU A 85 8.43 -9.97 -10.04
C GLU A 85 9.20 -8.65 -10.23
N LYS A 86 9.58 -8.31 -11.46
CA LYS A 86 10.16 -7.00 -11.77
C LYS A 86 9.22 -5.84 -11.39
N ALA A 87 7.92 -5.98 -11.65
CA ALA A 87 6.95 -4.97 -11.28
C ALA A 87 6.87 -4.80 -9.75
N LYS A 88 6.88 -5.88 -8.97
CA LYS A 88 6.93 -5.81 -7.51
C LYS A 88 8.19 -5.10 -7.01
N GLN A 89 9.35 -5.43 -7.57
CA GLN A 89 10.62 -4.80 -7.21
C GLN A 89 10.67 -3.32 -7.54
N SER A 90 9.97 -2.86 -8.58
CA SER A 90 9.89 -1.44 -8.89
C SER A 90 9.07 -0.64 -7.86
N CYS A 91 8.18 -1.30 -7.11
CA CYS A 91 7.32 -0.67 -6.11
C CYS A 91 7.83 -0.85 -4.67
N CYS A 92 8.58 -1.91 -4.40
CA CYS A 92 9.00 -2.29 -3.06
C CYS A 92 10.52 -2.22 -2.93
N GLN A 93 10.99 -1.57 -1.88
CA GLN A 93 12.40 -1.56 -1.50
C GLN A 93 12.60 -2.48 -0.30
N SER A 94 13.78 -3.11 -0.21
CA SER A 94 14.14 -3.88 0.99
C SER A 94 14.25 -2.94 2.19
N LEU A 95 13.67 -3.32 3.32
CA LEU A 95 13.76 -2.59 4.58
C LEU A 95 15.15 -2.72 5.22
N ASP A 96 15.84 -3.82 4.97
CA ASP A 96 17.21 -4.07 5.46
C ASP A 96 18.27 -3.23 4.72
N ARG A 97 17.86 -2.42 3.74
CA ARG A 97 18.79 -1.58 2.99
C ARG A 97 19.27 -0.43 3.87
N ASN A 98 20.58 -0.27 4.02
CA ASN A 98 21.16 0.89 4.69
C ASN A 98 20.84 2.19 3.93
N LEU A 99 20.50 3.23 4.67
CA LEU A 99 20.36 4.57 4.13
C LEU A 99 21.74 5.13 3.71
N PRO A 100 21.81 5.93 2.63
CA PRO A 100 23.08 6.42 2.12
C PRO A 100 23.79 7.28 3.16
N GLY A 101 25.05 6.94 3.50
CA GLY A 101 25.86 7.70 4.44
C GLY A 101 25.54 7.45 5.92
N THR A 102 24.72 6.43 6.23
CA THR A 102 24.40 6.03 7.61
C THR A 102 24.50 4.52 7.77
N ASP A 103 24.74 4.06 8.99
CA ASP A 103 24.69 2.64 9.34
C ASP A 103 23.27 2.13 9.64
N PHE A 104 22.26 3.01 9.60
CA PHE A 104 20.87 2.67 9.86
C PHE A 104 20.19 2.05 8.64
N SER A 105 19.35 1.04 8.90
CA SER A 105 18.48 0.42 7.91
C SER A 105 17.27 1.30 7.59
N LEU A 106 16.67 1.11 6.41
CA LEU A 106 15.43 1.81 6.05
C LEU A 106 14.31 1.50 7.05
N SER A 107 14.24 0.29 7.61
CA SER A 107 13.28 -0.07 8.67
C SER A 107 13.39 0.81 9.90
N GLU A 108 14.61 1.17 10.32
CA GLU A 108 14.84 1.99 11.53
C GLU A 108 14.47 3.45 11.31
N ALA A 109 14.40 3.90 10.05
CA ALA A 109 14.02 5.27 9.71
C ALA A 109 12.52 5.45 9.47
N ILE A 110 11.74 4.36 9.44
CA ILE A 110 10.28 4.45 9.31
C ILE A 110 9.71 4.87 10.67
N ALA A 111 9.02 6.01 10.71
CA ALA A 111 8.36 6.49 11.92
C ALA A 111 7.33 5.48 12.42
N ASP A 112 7.33 5.23 13.73
CA ASP A 112 6.34 4.36 14.37
C ASP A 112 5.05 5.14 14.65
N PRO A 113 3.93 4.85 13.94
CA PRO A 113 2.66 5.53 14.18
C PRO A 113 2.03 5.16 15.54
N TYR A 114 2.57 4.18 16.25
CA TYR A 114 2.14 3.75 17.59
C TYR A 114 3.07 4.22 18.70
N ASN A 115 3.97 5.17 18.40
CA ASN A 115 4.81 5.76 19.42
C ASN A 115 3.93 6.41 20.50
N LEU A 116 3.98 5.83 21.71
CA LEU A 116 3.18 6.24 22.86
C LEU A 116 3.54 7.66 23.30
N PHE A 117 4.80 8.07 23.13
CA PHE A 117 5.24 9.43 23.45
C PHE A 117 4.62 10.46 22.51
N ASP A 118 4.66 10.22 21.20
CA ASP A 118 4.02 11.11 20.21
C ASP A 118 2.50 11.18 20.43
N SER A 119 1.89 10.06 20.82
CA SER A 119 0.47 9.99 21.17
C SER A 119 0.14 10.80 22.44
N LEU A 120 1.02 10.78 23.44
CA LEU A 120 0.88 11.53 24.68
C LEU A 120 1.04 13.04 24.44
N GLU A 121 2.06 13.44 23.66
CA GLU A 121 2.28 14.83 23.27
C GLU A 121 1.10 15.38 22.46
N TYR A 122 0.56 14.56 21.54
CA TYR A 122 -0.63 14.92 20.79
C TYR A 122 -1.85 15.10 21.72
N ALA A 123 -2.05 14.21 22.68
CA ALA A 123 -3.16 14.31 23.63
C ALA A 123 -3.04 15.57 24.51
N ASP A 124 -1.85 15.90 25.01
CA ASP A 124 -1.58 17.12 25.77
C ASP A 124 -1.85 18.39 24.93
N LEU A 125 -1.40 18.39 23.66
CA LEU A 125 -1.65 19.49 22.74
C LEU A 125 -3.15 19.69 22.48
N VAL A 126 -3.91 18.60 22.32
CA VAL A 126 -5.37 18.66 22.13
C VAL A 126 -6.05 19.21 23.37
N LEU A 127 -5.64 18.80 24.58
CA LEU A 127 -6.20 19.32 25.83
C LEU A 127 -5.97 20.83 25.95
N LYS A 128 -4.74 21.30 25.72
CA LYS A 128 -4.39 22.73 25.76
C LYS A 128 -5.14 23.54 24.70
N ALA A 129 -5.37 22.97 23.52
CA ALA A 129 -6.18 23.61 22.48
C ALA A 129 -7.65 23.75 22.90
N VAL A 130 -8.22 22.74 23.56
CA VAL A 130 -9.59 22.79 24.09
C VAL A 130 -9.71 23.81 25.22
N GLU A 131 -8.75 23.84 26.15
CA GLU A 131 -8.69 24.84 27.22
C GLU A 131 -8.64 26.26 26.63
N SER A 132 -7.79 26.47 25.62
CA SER A 132 -7.71 27.76 24.90
C SER A 132 -9.03 28.16 24.25
N ILE A 133 -9.78 27.21 23.68
CA ILE A 133 -11.11 27.48 23.11
C ILE A 133 -12.10 27.91 24.19
N VAL A 134 -12.09 27.24 25.34
CA VAL A 134 -12.96 27.58 26.48
C VAL A 134 -12.64 28.97 27.01
N GLU A 135 -11.36 29.32 27.12
CA GLU A 135 -10.93 30.66 27.55
C GLU A 135 -11.31 31.75 26.53
N LEU A 136 -11.16 31.48 25.24
CA LEU A 136 -11.57 32.38 24.17
C LEU A 136 -13.08 32.59 24.16
N ASP A 137 -13.87 31.54 24.37
CA ASP A 137 -15.33 31.63 24.44
C ASP A 137 -15.80 32.43 25.66
N LYS A 138 -15.12 32.28 26.81
CA LYS A 138 -15.37 33.12 27.99
C LYS A 138 -15.05 34.60 27.75
N SER A 139 -13.99 34.88 27.00
CA SER A 139 -13.54 36.25 26.71
C SER A 139 -14.37 36.92 25.61
N HIS A 140 -14.96 36.12 24.70
CA HIS A 140 -15.74 36.55 23.54
C HIS A 140 -17.02 35.71 23.38
N PRO A 141 -17.97 35.78 24.33
CA PRO A 141 -19.17 34.94 24.33
C PRO A 141 -20.07 35.16 23.10
N GLU A 142 -20.02 36.35 22.48
CA GLU A 142 -20.74 36.69 21.25
C GLU A 142 -20.24 35.94 20.01
N CYS A 143 -19.01 35.42 20.06
CA CYS A 143 -18.39 34.71 18.96
C CYS A 143 -18.82 33.23 18.90
N GLY A 144 -19.20 32.64 20.03
CA GLY A 144 -19.68 31.26 20.14
C GLY A 144 -18.64 30.22 19.69
N TYR A 145 -17.37 30.44 20.03
CA TYR A 145 -16.24 29.60 19.62
C TYR A 145 -16.37 28.16 20.11
N LEU A 146 -16.91 27.94 21.30
CA LEU A 146 -17.11 26.59 21.82
C LEU A 146 -18.13 25.81 20.96
N ARG A 147 -19.27 26.43 20.65
CA ARG A 147 -20.31 25.85 19.78
C ARG A 147 -19.83 25.66 18.34
N LEU A 148 -19.02 26.59 17.84
CA LEU A 148 -18.36 26.46 16.53
C LEU A 148 -17.44 25.23 16.51
N TRP A 149 -16.61 25.04 17.53
CA TRP A 149 -15.72 23.88 17.62
C TRP A 149 -16.49 22.56 17.77
N GLU A 150 -17.54 22.51 18.62
CA GLU A 150 -18.39 21.33 18.78
C GLU A 150 -19.06 20.93 17.46
N GLY A 151 -19.59 21.90 16.71
CA GLY A 151 -20.18 21.67 15.39
C GLY A 151 -19.17 21.11 14.38
N LEU A 152 -17.93 21.63 14.38
CA LEU A 152 -16.86 21.11 13.53
C LEU A 152 -16.46 19.67 13.91
N LYS A 153 -16.37 19.37 15.21
CA LYS A 153 -16.06 18.02 15.71
C LYS A 153 -17.15 17.00 15.32
N GLN A 154 -18.40 17.43 15.28
CA GLN A 154 -19.55 16.61 14.87
C GLN A 154 -19.70 16.48 13.35
N GLY A 155 -18.83 17.12 12.56
CA GLY A 155 -18.89 17.07 11.09
C GLY A 155 -20.00 17.92 10.47
N LYS A 156 -20.55 18.91 11.20
CA LYS A 156 -21.57 19.81 10.66
C LYS A 156 -21.00 20.70 9.57
N THR A 157 -21.83 21.04 8.59
CA THR A 157 -21.46 21.98 7.53
C THR A 157 -21.49 23.42 8.03
N GLN A 158 -20.76 24.32 7.38
CA GLN A 158 -20.74 25.74 7.76
C GLN A 158 -22.13 26.39 7.74
N SER A 159 -23.03 25.96 6.84
CA SER A 159 -24.40 26.47 6.78
C SER A 159 -25.26 26.02 7.97
N GLN A 160 -25.06 24.79 8.45
CA GLN A 160 -25.73 24.27 9.65
C GLN A 160 -25.25 25.02 10.90
N ILE A 161 -23.94 25.22 11.05
CA ILE A 161 -23.37 25.96 12.18
C ILE A 161 -23.80 27.44 12.13
N ALA A 162 -23.85 28.05 10.94
CA ALA A 162 -24.33 29.41 10.75
C ALA A 162 -25.79 29.58 11.21
N ALA A 163 -26.66 28.61 10.87
CA ALA A 163 -28.05 28.60 11.31
C ALA A 163 -28.17 28.45 12.84
N GLU A 164 -27.37 27.58 13.46
CA GLU A 164 -27.35 27.36 14.92
C GLU A 164 -26.84 28.57 15.70
N LEU A 165 -25.88 29.31 15.15
CA LEU A 165 -25.31 30.52 15.75
C LEU A 165 -26.06 31.81 15.37
N GLY A 166 -27.07 31.72 14.49
CA GLY A 166 -27.83 32.90 14.02
C GLY A 166 -27.01 33.88 13.19
N VAL A 167 -25.96 33.42 12.51
CA VAL A 167 -25.04 34.25 11.71
C VAL A 167 -25.03 33.85 10.24
N LYS A 168 -24.40 34.67 9.38
CA LYS A 168 -24.23 34.35 7.96
C LYS A 168 -23.07 33.36 7.77
N GLN A 169 -23.19 32.47 6.79
CA GLN A 169 -22.15 31.46 6.48
C GLN A 169 -20.72 32.02 6.31
N PRO A 170 -20.48 33.17 5.65
CA PRO A 170 -19.11 33.73 5.54
C PRO A 170 -18.49 34.10 6.89
N GLU A 171 -19.33 34.45 7.87
CA GLU A 171 -18.89 34.81 9.22
C GLU A 171 -18.32 33.59 9.97
N ILE A 172 -18.85 32.39 9.70
CA ILE A 172 -18.32 31.13 10.27
C ILE A 172 -16.89 30.87 9.81
N SER A 173 -16.59 31.11 8.53
CA SER A 173 -15.23 30.96 8.00
C SER A 173 -14.25 31.92 8.69
N LYS A 174 -14.65 33.18 8.84
CA LYS A 174 -13.85 34.22 9.50
C LYS A 174 -13.59 33.90 10.98
N ARG A 175 -14.65 33.55 11.74
CA ARG A 175 -14.54 33.16 13.15
C ARG A 175 -13.68 31.91 13.33
N ARG A 176 -13.78 30.93 12.44
CA ARG A 176 -12.92 29.74 12.46
C ARG A 176 -11.44 30.10 12.29
N GLN A 177 -11.12 30.98 11.35
CA GLN A 177 -9.73 31.43 11.15
C GLN A 177 -9.19 32.20 12.37
N GLN A 178 -10.00 33.09 12.94
CA GLN A 178 -9.63 33.84 14.14
C GLN A 178 -9.40 32.91 15.34
N MET A 179 -10.30 31.94 15.55
CA MET A 179 -10.17 30.93 16.59
C MET A 179 -8.86 30.14 16.45
N ILE A 180 -8.53 29.66 15.24
CA ILE A 180 -7.28 28.93 14.97
C ILE A 180 -6.05 29.81 15.25
N GLN A 181 -6.07 31.08 14.82
CA GLN A 181 -4.96 32.00 15.05
C GLN A 181 -4.74 32.25 16.54
N GLN A 182 -5.80 32.48 17.31
CA GLN A 182 -5.71 32.73 18.74
C GLN A 182 -5.23 31.49 19.51
N ILE A 183 -5.74 30.30 19.17
CA ILE A 183 -5.25 29.04 19.75
C ILE A 183 -3.76 28.86 19.46
N ALA A 184 -3.33 29.05 18.22
CA ALA A 184 -1.92 28.91 17.86
C ALA A 184 -1.02 29.97 18.53
N GLN A 185 -1.53 31.17 18.82
CA GLN A 185 -0.83 32.18 19.62
C GLN A 185 -0.70 31.75 21.09
N ASN A 186 -1.79 31.26 21.70
CA ASN A 186 -1.80 30.79 23.09
C ASN A 186 -0.88 29.57 23.29
N LEU A 187 -0.82 28.68 22.30
CA LEU A 187 0.05 27.51 22.30
C LEU A 187 1.52 27.83 21.94
N GLY A 188 1.87 29.08 21.65
CA GLY A 188 3.23 29.47 21.28
C GLY A 188 3.70 28.91 19.93
N LEU A 189 2.78 28.49 19.06
CA LEU A 189 3.07 27.88 17.77
C LEU A 189 3.36 28.90 16.66
N PHE A 190 3.22 30.19 16.95
CA PHE A 190 3.74 31.26 16.11
C PHE A 190 5.16 31.63 16.52
N CYS A 191 6.12 31.47 15.61
CA CYS A 191 7.36 32.24 15.69
C CYS A 191 6.99 33.73 15.69
N ARG A 192 7.26 34.45 16.78
CA ARG A 192 7.44 35.90 16.70
C ARG A 192 8.53 36.11 15.65
N ARG A 193 8.17 36.66 14.47
CA ARG A 193 9.15 37.42 13.71
C ARG A 193 9.55 38.55 14.65
N SER A 194 10.72 38.40 15.27
CA SER A 194 11.35 39.45 16.05
C SER A 194 11.30 40.73 15.23
N ASP A 195 10.64 41.73 15.80
CA ASP A 195 10.61 43.08 15.30
C ASP A 195 12.06 43.57 15.09
N THR A 196 12.47 43.68 13.83
CA THR A 196 13.54 44.60 13.46
C THR A 196 12.99 46.01 13.64
N GLN A 197 13.33 46.66 14.75
CA GLN A 197 13.47 48.12 14.84
C GLN A 197 14.07 48.51 16.20
N SER A 198 15.40 48.67 16.24
CA SER A 198 16.12 49.88 16.68
C SER A 198 17.62 49.67 16.45
#